data_AF-A0A8J2H0L1-F1
#
_entry.id   AF-A0A8J2H0L1-F1
#
_cell.length_a   1.000
_cell.length_b   1.000
_cell.length_c   1.000
_cell.angle_alpha   90.00
_cell.angle_beta   90.00
_cell.angle_gamma   90.00
#
_symmetry.space_group_name_H-M   'P 1'
#
loop_
_entity.id
_entity.type
_entity.pdbx_description
1 polymer ?
#
loop_
_entity_poly.entity_id
_entity_poly.type
_entity_poly.pdbx_seq_one_letter_code
_entity_poly.pdbx_strand_id
1 'polypeptide(L)'
;MDTDICELPADQEERYSWIVTGVRFELKDKMIHVQIEEGKLLPTGQIEKNSVHLVELGDFTYLTDVSGGGFTMQDGDSTVTLKEGTDYWFIRFGRRDVNLDIVHAREPDYVVTGLKVSRDPENDQSVQLDVHITPFDFKAGLLTPTSDKPSKWISYRDMPDHDKGYNKREWVDLKTAKFSPFKFYDNLPTEHDFAVTWFQHTYGYEEIGHNTVPFFDRQLVAPYPRVPLTGVSLYLRINDGDSGGFFAFNLLTYDISRYLNPTMSPENVELFKDKPENQIMNHFVELE
;
A
#
# COMPACT_ATOMS: atom_id res chain seq x y z
N MET A 1 12.48 -0.28 5.11
CA MET A 1 12.40 1.15 5.44
C MET A 1 10.96 1.44 5.75
N ASP A 2 10.71 1.66 7.04
CA ASP A 2 9.39 1.60 7.62
C ASP A 2 8.80 3.02 7.57
N THR A 3 7.69 3.17 6.85
CA THR A 3 6.88 4.39 6.90
C THR A 3 5.67 4.07 7.75
N ASP A 4 5.80 4.32 9.05
CA ASP A 4 4.73 4.10 10.03
C ASP A 4 4.37 5.40 10.73
N ILE A 5 3.08 5.67 10.81
CA ILE A 5 2.52 6.80 11.56
C ILE A 5 2.71 6.57 13.07
N CYS A 6 2.85 5.31 13.51
CA CYS A 6 2.95 4.90 14.92
C CYS A 6 4.38 4.74 15.50
N GLU A 7 5.45 4.78 14.69
CA GLU A 7 6.84 4.68 15.21
C GLU A 7 7.45 6.04 15.61
N LEU A 8 6.69 7.13 15.48
CA LEU A 8 7.09 8.45 15.91
C LEU A 8 6.66 8.70 17.38
N PRO A 9 7.45 9.46 18.17
CA PRO A 9 7.38 9.47 19.63
C PRO A 9 5.97 9.68 20.19
N ALA A 10 5.71 9.00 21.30
CA ALA A 10 4.41 8.90 21.99
C ALA A 10 3.88 10.21 22.61
N ASP A 11 4.43 11.37 22.24
CA ASP A 11 4.12 12.69 22.80
C ASP A 11 3.19 13.55 21.92
N GLN A 12 2.67 13.01 20.81
CA GLN A 12 1.72 13.72 19.94
C GLN A 12 0.32 13.07 20.01
N GLU A 13 -0.53 13.50 20.96
CA GLU A 13 -1.98 13.17 20.97
C GLU A 13 -2.67 13.48 19.63
N GLU A 14 -2.10 14.37 18.81
CA GLU A 14 -2.59 14.70 17.47
C GLU A 14 -2.52 13.54 16.46
N ARG A 15 -1.65 12.53 16.69
CA ARG A 15 -1.47 11.39 15.76
C ARG A 15 -2.55 10.31 15.88
N TYR A 16 -3.38 10.33 16.92
CA TYR A 16 -4.51 9.39 17.08
C TYR A 16 -5.61 9.54 16.04
N SER A 17 -5.49 10.45 15.08
CA SER A 17 -6.42 10.59 13.96
C SER A 17 -5.75 10.44 12.59
N TRP A 18 -4.45 10.19 12.48
CA TRP A 18 -3.80 10.14 11.18
C TRP A 18 -3.76 8.72 10.63
N ILE A 19 -4.16 8.58 9.37
CA ILE A 19 -4.19 7.29 8.68
C ILE A 19 -3.57 7.41 7.30
N VAL A 20 -3.19 6.26 6.72
CA VAL A 20 -2.76 6.21 5.33
C VAL A 20 -3.99 6.38 4.44
N THR A 21 -3.88 7.27 3.46
CA THR A 21 -4.92 7.57 2.46
C THR A 21 -4.43 7.40 1.03
N GLY A 22 -3.12 7.21 0.82
CA GLY A 22 -2.52 6.96 -0.47
C GLY A 22 -1.11 6.38 -0.36
N VAL A 23 -0.59 5.86 -1.47
CA VAL A 23 0.74 5.25 -1.54
C VAL A 23 1.37 5.44 -2.92
N ARG A 24 2.70 5.55 -2.97
CA ARG A 24 3.47 5.55 -4.22
C ARG A 24 4.86 4.96 -4.03
N PHE A 25 5.48 4.55 -5.14
CA PHE A 25 6.92 4.38 -5.17
C PHE A 25 7.62 5.71 -5.42
N GLU A 26 8.75 5.96 -4.75
CA GLU A 26 9.58 7.13 -5.00
C GLU A 26 11.07 6.77 -5.01
N LEU A 27 11.79 7.25 -6.03
CA LEU A 27 13.25 7.09 -6.12
C LEU A 27 13.91 8.32 -5.52
N LYS A 28 14.49 8.17 -4.33
CA LYS A 28 15.27 9.21 -3.62
C LYS A 28 16.56 8.60 -3.10
N ASP A 29 17.67 9.33 -3.20
CA ASP A 29 18.96 8.94 -2.62
C ASP A 29 19.47 7.55 -3.05
N LYS A 30 19.22 7.19 -4.31
CA LYS A 30 19.55 5.88 -4.91
C LYS A 30 18.82 4.69 -4.29
N MET A 31 17.72 4.94 -3.60
CA MET A 31 16.85 3.93 -3.00
C MET A 31 15.42 4.13 -3.52
N ILE A 32 14.72 3.01 -3.74
CA ILE A 32 13.29 3.01 -4.01
C ILE A 32 12.58 2.90 -2.68
N HIS A 33 11.75 3.89 -2.39
CA HIS A 33 10.95 4.01 -1.19
C HIS A 33 9.50 3.69 -1.48
N VAL A 34 8.81 3.11 -0.49
CA VAL A 34 7.36 3.20 -0.39
C VAL A 34 7.07 4.48 0.37
N GLN A 35 6.41 5.43 -0.28
CA GLN A 35 6.01 6.69 0.33
C GLN A 35 4.50 6.71 0.51
N ILE A 36 4.06 7.06 1.71
CA ILE A 36 2.64 7.13 2.07
C ILE A 36 2.14 8.57 1.98
N GLU A 37 0.87 8.72 1.61
CA GLU A 37 0.09 9.92 1.81
C GLU A 37 -0.77 9.69 3.05
N GLU A 38 -0.72 10.62 4.01
CA GLU A 38 -1.50 10.57 5.23
C GLU A 38 -2.54 11.67 5.27
N GLY A 39 -3.61 11.43 6.03
CA GLY A 39 -4.66 12.41 6.25
C GLY A 39 -5.32 12.20 7.61
N LYS A 40 -5.86 13.28 8.16
CA LYS A 40 -6.57 13.28 9.43
C LYS A 40 -7.98 12.73 9.25
N LEU A 41 -8.24 11.62 9.89
CA LEU A 41 -9.53 10.96 10.04
C LEU A 41 -10.48 11.83 10.86
N LEU A 42 -11.70 11.95 10.35
CA LEU A 42 -12.83 12.62 10.98
C LEU A 42 -13.92 11.59 11.28
N PRO A 43 -14.92 11.95 12.10
CA PRO A 43 -16.13 11.16 12.29
C PRO A 43 -16.70 10.65 10.97
N THR A 44 -17.23 9.43 10.99
CA THR A 44 -17.85 8.76 9.83
C THR A 44 -16.90 8.43 8.68
N GLY A 45 -15.59 8.32 8.98
CA GLY A 45 -14.59 7.91 8.00
C GLY A 45 -14.25 8.98 6.96
N GLN A 46 -14.62 10.24 7.19
CA GLN A 46 -14.21 11.33 6.32
C GLN A 46 -12.74 11.68 6.57
N ILE A 47 -12.08 12.25 5.57
CA ILE A 47 -10.71 12.74 5.69
C ILE A 47 -10.74 14.27 5.61
N GLU A 48 -10.11 14.94 6.57
CA GLU A 48 -10.04 16.39 6.61
C GLU A 48 -9.30 16.91 5.36
N LYS A 49 -10.01 17.64 4.50
CA LYS A 49 -9.56 18.02 3.15
C LYS A 49 -8.17 18.68 3.09
N ASN A 50 -7.82 19.49 4.09
CA ASN A 50 -6.56 20.24 4.13
C ASN A 50 -5.46 19.58 4.97
N SER A 51 -5.72 18.38 5.51
CA SER A 51 -4.72 17.62 6.27
C SER A 51 -3.85 16.72 5.37
N VAL A 52 -4.33 16.44 4.16
CA VAL A 52 -3.73 15.41 3.29
C VAL A 52 -2.38 15.87 2.75
N HIS A 53 -1.35 15.08 3.01
CA HIS A 53 -0.01 15.33 2.49
C HIS A 53 0.81 14.04 2.36
N LEU A 54 1.85 14.09 1.53
CA LEU A 54 2.83 13.01 1.44
C LEU A 54 3.77 13.10 2.64
N VAL A 55 3.98 11.98 3.33
CA VAL A 55 4.95 11.90 4.42
C VAL A 55 6.35 12.08 3.83
N GLU A 56 7.11 13.01 4.40
CA GLU A 56 8.47 13.32 3.94
C GLU A 56 9.38 12.10 4.12
N LEU A 57 10.12 11.76 3.06
CA LEU A 57 11.12 10.70 3.12
C LEU A 57 12.37 11.23 3.81
N GLY A 58 12.96 10.43 4.70
CA GLY A 58 14.23 10.74 5.34
C GLY A 58 15.36 11.00 4.34
N ASP A 59 16.44 11.61 4.83
CA ASP A 59 17.62 11.92 4.01
C ASP A 59 18.64 10.80 4.14
N PHE A 60 18.88 10.10 3.03
CA PHE A 60 19.78 8.96 2.98
C PHE A 60 21.06 9.28 2.23
N THR A 61 22.17 8.72 2.70
CA THR A 61 23.45 8.81 2.00
C THR A 61 23.98 7.42 1.69
N TYR A 62 24.19 7.15 0.40
CA TYR A 62 24.83 5.91 -0.07
C TYR A 62 26.34 5.93 0.20
N LEU A 63 26.82 4.90 0.88
CA LEU A 63 28.22 4.72 1.22
C LEU A 63 28.93 3.91 0.13
N THR A 64 29.92 4.51 -0.52
CA THR A 64 30.72 3.87 -1.57
C THR A 64 31.98 3.17 -1.06
N ASP A 65 32.41 3.50 0.15
CA ASP A 65 33.60 2.98 0.83
C ASP A 65 33.32 1.66 1.58
N VAL A 66 32.06 1.26 1.69
CA VAL A 66 31.65 -0.03 2.24
C VAL A 66 31.61 -1.09 1.13
N SER A 67 32.36 -2.18 1.33
CA SER A 67 32.35 -3.32 0.41
C SER A 67 30.94 -3.90 0.26
N GLY A 68 30.36 -3.78 -0.94
CA GLY A 68 29.00 -4.22 -1.23
C GLY A 68 27.91 -3.15 -1.11
N GLY A 69 28.29 -1.91 -0.75
CA GLY A 69 27.40 -0.76 -0.59
C GLY A 69 26.80 -0.66 0.81
N GLY A 70 26.49 0.56 1.25
CA GLY A 70 25.82 0.83 2.52
C GLY A 70 24.96 2.08 2.46
N PHE A 71 24.16 2.31 3.50
CA PHE A 71 23.40 3.55 3.64
C PHE A 71 23.51 4.10 5.06
N THR A 72 23.45 5.42 5.16
CA THR A 72 23.21 6.14 6.41
C THR A 72 21.95 6.98 6.27
N MET A 73 21.33 7.32 7.40
CA MET A 73 20.18 8.22 7.47
C MET A 73 20.51 9.37 8.42
N GLN A 74 20.08 10.59 8.09
CA GLN A 74 20.05 11.69 9.07
C GLN A 74 18.87 11.52 10.02
N ASP A 75 19.15 11.58 11.31
CA ASP A 75 18.17 11.55 12.39
C ASP A 75 18.44 12.73 13.33
N GLY A 76 17.72 13.83 13.10
CA GLY A 76 18.03 15.13 13.69
C GLY A 76 19.44 15.60 13.35
N ASP A 77 20.25 15.86 14.39
CA ASP A 77 21.66 16.25 14.23
C ASP A 77 22.62 15.04 14.13
N SER A 78 22.10 13.82 14.19
CA SER A 78 22.89 12.59 14.19
C SER A 78 22.80 11.85 12.85
N THR A 79 23.86 11.11 12.51
CA THR A 79 23.85 10.22 11.35
C THR A 79 23.90 8.77 11.82
N VAL A 80 22.91 7.97 11.40
CA VAL A 80 22.76 6.57 11.78
C VAL A 80 23.13 5.68 10.61
N THR A 81 24.01 4.70 10.83
CA THR A 81 24.32 3.67 9.83
C THR A 81 23.20 2.64 9.79
N LEU A 82 22.64 2.43 8.61
CA LEU A 82 21.58 1.47 8.37
C LEU A 82 22.13 0.07 8.16
N LYS A 83 21.32 -0.94 8.46
CA LYS A 83 21.65 -2.35 8.36
C LYS A 83 20.91 -3.01 7.19
N GLU A 84 21.69 -3.52 6.22
CA GLU A 84 21.15 -4.36 5.14
C GLU A 84 20.41 -5.57 5.72
N GLY A 85 19.20 -5.83 5.25
CA GLY A 85 18.36 -6.91 5.76
C GLY A 85 17.31 -6.48 6.76
N THR A 86 17.50 -5.34 7.42
CA THR A 86 16.55 -4.78 8.38
C THR A 86 15.99 -3.48 7.84
N ASP A 87 16.85 -2.50 7.55
CA ASP A 87 16.41 -1.15 7.19
C ASP A 87 16.24 -0.98 5.68
N TYR A 88 17.11 -1.64 4.91
CA TYR A 88 17.11 -1.64 3.44
C TYR A 88 17.56 -2.98 2.88
N TRP A 89 17.33 -3.19 1.57
CA TRP A 89 17.81 -4.36 0.83
C TRP A 89 18.40 -3.97 -0.51
N PHE A 90 19.43 -4.69 -0.92
CA PHE A 90 19.88 -4.68 -2.31
C PHE A 90 19.24 -5.82 -3.07
N ILE A 91 18.75 -5.52 -4.26
CA ILE A 91 18.39 -6.53 -5.26
C ILE A 91 19.70 -7.12 -5.78
N ARG A 92 19.93 -8.42 -5.54
CA ARG A 92 21.15 -9.13 -5.94
C ARG A 92 20.80 -10.42 -6.68
N PHE A 93 21.78 -11.01 -7.37
CA PHE A 93 21.61 -12.34 -7.95
C PHE A 93 21.29 -13.36 -6.85
N GLY A 94 20.14 -14.04 -6.95
CA GLY A 94 19.61 -14.97 -5.94
C GLY A 94 18.80 -14.32 -4.80
N ARG A 95 18.61 -12.98 -4.81
CA ARG A 95 17.76 -12.22 -3.89
C ARG A 95 17.09 -11.08 -4.63
N ARG A 96 16.09 -11.43 -5.42
CA ARG A 96 15.46 -10.53 -6.40
C ARG A 96 13.99 -10.84 -6.60
N ASP A 97 13.44 -11.68 -5.72
CA ASP A 97 12.06 -12.10 -5.80
C ASP A 97 11.21 -11.07 -5.06
N VAL A 98 10.01 -10.82 -5.58
CA VAL A 98 9.05 -9.87 -5.04
C VAL A 98 7.72 -10.60 -4.93
N ASN A 99 7.20 -10.67 -3.71
CA ASN A 99 5.89 -11.24 -3.43
C ASN A 99 4.80 -10.23 -3.82
N LEU A 100 3.81 -10.72 -4.54
CA LEU A 100 2.66 -9.99 -5.07
C LEU A 100 1.42 -10.43 -4.27
N ASP A 101 1.34 -9.90 -3.05
CA ASP A 101 0.32 -10.30 -2.09
C ASP A 101 -0.71 -9.17 -1.88
N ILE A 102 -1.93 -9.55 -1.51
CA ILE A 102 -2.96 -8.64 -1.00
C ILE A 102 -2.94 -8.73 0.53
N VAL A 103 -2.59 -7.64 1.21
CA VAL A 103 -2.48 -7.59 2.66
C VAL A 103 -3.54 -6.65 3.23
N HIS A 104 -4.45 -7.17 4.04
CA HIS A 104 -5.58 -6.42 4.57
C HIS A 104 -6.00 -6.86 5.97
N ALA A 105 -6.56 -5.93 6.73
CA ALA A 105 -7.12 -6.23 8.03
C ALA A 105 -8.30 -7.22 7.90
N ARG A 106 -8.23 -8.30 8.68
CA ARG A 106 -9.32 -9.27 8.84
C ARG A 106 -10.51 -8.70 9.60
N GLU A 107 -10.21 -7.89 10.62
CA GLU A 107 -11.19 -7.34 11.52
C GLU A 107 -11.76 -6.02 10.97
N PRO A 108 -13.07 -5.81 11.10
CA PRO A 108 -13.76 -4.70 10.45
C PRO A 108 -13.43 -3.34 11.03
N ASP A 109 -12.72 -3.26 12.13
CA ASP A 109 -12.47 -2.06 12.92
C ASP A 109 -10.98 -1.73 12.97
N TYR A 110 -10.23 -2.14 11.95
CA TYR A 110 -8.86 -1.73 11.72
C TYR A 110 -8.74 -0.91 10.44
N VAL A 111 -7.79 0.01 10.46
CA VAL A 111 -7.42 0.87 9.33
C VAL A 111 -5.91 0.80 9.11
N VAL A 112 -5.46 1.02 7.88
CA VAL A 112 -4.05 1.12 7.55
C VAL A 112 -3.45 2.43 8.08
N THR A 113 -2.37 2.30 8.83
CA THR A 113 -1.62 3.41 9.43
C THR A 113 -0.14 3.40 9.05
N GLY A 114 0.33 2.39 8.32
CA GLY A 114 1.71 2.34 7.86
C GLY A 114 1.95 1.26 6.84
N LEU A 115 3.07 1.39 6.13
CA LEU A 115 3.56 0.40 5.17
C LEU A 115 5.06 0.25 5.31
N LYS A 116 5.53 -0.97 5.07
CA LYS A 116 6.94 -1.25 4.86
C LYS A 116 7.14 -2.36 3.86
N VAL A 117 8.26 -2.33 3.19
CA VAL A 117 8.79 -3.53 2.56
C VAL A 117 9.52 -4.31 3.65
N SER A 118 9.47 -5.63 3.63
CA SER A 118 10.22 -6.50 4.55
C SER A 118 10.71 -7.76 3.81
N ARG A 119 11.50 -8.61 4.48
CA ARG A 119 11.82 -9.93 3.93
C ARG A 119 10.75 -10.93 4.31
N ASP A 120 10.47 -11.83 3.39
CA ASP A 120 9.69 -13.02 3.71
C ASP A 120 10.49 -13.90 4.70
N PRO A 121 9.96 -14.18 5.91
CA PRO A 121 10.65 -14.98 6.91
C PRO A 121 10.77 -16.47 6.53
N GLU A 122 9.94 -16.96 5.61
CA GLU A 122 9.98 -18.33 5.11
C GLU A 122 10.85 -18.46 3.84
N ASN A 123 11.02 -17.37 3.08
CA ASN A 123 11.87 -17.30 1.90
C ASN A 123 12.78 -16.06 1.92
N ASP A 124 14.04 -16.23 2.34
CA ASP A 124 15.00 -15.12 2.45
C ASP A 124 15.42 -14.47 1.10
N GLN A 125 14.94 -15.01 -0.02
CA GLN A 125 15.17 -14.49 -1.38
C GLN A 125 14.13 -13.47 -1.82
N SER A 126 12.96 -13.43 -1.15
CA SER A 126 11.83 -12.58 -1.51
C SER A 126 11.68 -11.39 -0.58
N VAL A 127 11.32 -10.25 -1.17
CA VAL A 127 10.76 -9.12 -0.42
C VAL A 127 9.24 -9.16 -0.48
N GLN A 128 8.58 -8.65 0.55
CA GLN A 128 7.13 -8.57 0.66
C GLN A 128 6.70 -7.20 1.16
N LEU A 129 5.41 -6.90 1.00
CA LEU A 129 4.78 -5.74 1.61
C LEU A 129 4.18 -6.15 2.96
N ASP A 130 4.55 -5.44 4.02
CA ASP A 130 3.86 -5.50 5.30
C ASP A 130 3.03 -4.23 5.49
N VAL A 131 1.87 -4.39 6.11
CA VAL A 131 0.92 -3.31 6.35
C VAL A 131 0.75 -3.15 7.85
N HIS A 132 0.94 -1.94 8.37
CA HIS A 132 0.63 -1.62 9.75
C HIS A 132 -0.85 -1.28 9.84
N ILE A 133 -1.56 -2.00 10.70
CA ILE A 133 -2.98 -1.80 10.94
C ILE A 133 -3.21 -1.39 12.39
N THR A 134 -4.13 -0.46 12.58
CA THR A 134 -4.50 0.07 13.91
C THR A 134 -6.01 0.03 14.08
N PRO A 135 -6.52 -0.40 15.24
CA PRO A 135 -7.94 -0.32 15.54
C PRO A 135 -8.43 1.12 15.52
N PHE A 136 -9.67 1.33 15.09
CA PHE A 136 -10.26 2.65 15.09
C PHE A 136 -11.77 2.62 15.32
N ASP A 137 -12.28 3.70 15.90
CA ASP A 137 -13.71 3.98 15.99
C ASP A 137 -14.14 4.80 14.76
N PHE A 138 -14.86 4.16 13.85
CA PHE A 138 -15.38 4.81 12.64
C PHE A 138 -16.30 6.00 12.93
N LYS A 139 -17.11 5.94 13.98
CA LYS A 139 -18.05 7.01 14.31
C LYS A 139 -17.31 8.20 14.92
N ALA A 140 -16.33 7.94 15.78
CA ALA A 140 -15.54 9.00 16.41
C ALA A 140 -14.46 9.57 15.48
N GLY A 141 -13.97 8.78 14.52
CA GLY A 141 -12.85 9.15 13.67
C GLY A 141 -11.49 9.10 14.39
N LEU A 142 -11.34 8.18 15.34
CA LEU A 142 -10.16 8.08 16.20
C LEU A 142 -9.57 6.68 16.17
N LEU A 143 -8.25 6.59 16.16
CA LEU A 143 -7.50 5.37 16.42
C LEU A 143 -7.65 5.00 17.90
N THR A 144 -7.99 3.75 18.16
CA THR A 144 -8.27 3.22 19.51
C THR A 144 -7.52 1.92 19.79
N PRO A 145 -6.18 1.88 19.65
CA PRO A 145 -5.42 0.71 20.05
C PRO A 145 -5.51 0.50 21.57
N THR A 146 -5.74 -0.74 21.99
CA THR A 146 -5.76 -1.15 23.39
C THR A 146 -4.82 -2.33 23.61
N SER A 147 -4.56 -2.71 24.86
CA SER A 147 -3.69 -3.88 25.13
C SER A 147 -4.29 -5.20 24.63
N ASP A 148 -5.62 -5.32 24.61
CA ASP A 148 -6.35 -6.48 24.08
C ASP A 148 -6.54 -6.42 22.55
N LYS A 149 -6.49 -5.22 21.97
CA LYS A 149 -6.62 -4.97 20.54
C LYS A 149 -5.52 -3.99 20.10
N PRO A 150 -4.28 -4.46 19.93
CA PRO A 150 -3.15 -3.57 19.64
C PRO A 150 -3.05 -3.23 18.15
N SER A 151 -2.33 -2.14 17.83
CA SER A 151 -1.77 -1.97 16.49
C SER A 151 -0.76 -3.09 16.19
N LYS A 152 -0.69 -3.51 14.93
CA LYS A 152 0.20 -4.60 14.53
C LYS A 152 0.58 -4.52 13.07
N TRP A 153 1.80 -4.97 12.78
CA TRP A 153 2.22 -5.30 11.43
C TRP A 153 1.59 -6.62 11.01
N ILE A 154 0.99 -6.64 9.84
CA ILE A 154 0.46 -7.84 9.19
C ILE A 154 1.12 -8.05 7.83
N SER A 155 1.20 -9.29 7.42
CA SER A 155 1.72 -9.74 6.14
C SER A 155 0.77 -10.77 5.51
N TYR A 156 1.16 -11.36 4.39
CA TYR A 156 0.40 -12.45 3.75
C TYR A 156 0.07 -13.61 4.72
N ARG A 157 0.90 -13.84 5.76
CA ARG A 157 0.73 -14.92 6.75
C ARG A 157 -0.46 -14.71 7.67
N ASP A 158 -0.88 -13.46 7.82
CA ASP A 158 -2.00 -13.08 8.68
C ASP A 158 -3.34 -13.07 7.93
N MET A 159 -3.34 -13.41 6.62
CA MET A 159 -4.53 -13.34 5.77
C MET A 159 -5.50 -14.51 6.04
N PRO A 160 -6.83 -14.28 5.97
CA PRO A 160 -7.85 -15.23 6.42
C PRO A 160 -7.80 -16.62 5.79
N ASP A 161 -7.30 -16.73 4.55
CA ASP A 161 -7.28 -18.00 3.84
C ASP A 161 -5.89 -18.67 3.80
N HIS A 162 -4.85 -18.10 4.43
CA HIS A 162 -3.45 -18.59 4.40
C HIS A 162 -3.32 -20.13 4.48
N ASP A 163 -4.09 -20.75 5.37
CA ASP A 163 -4.03 -22.20 5.63
C ASP A 163 -4.64 -23.10 4.53
N LYS A 164 -5.37 -22.55 3.54
CA LYS A 164 -6.11 -23.32 2.52
C LYS A 164 -5.36 -23.57 1.21
N GLY A 165 -4.10 -23.14 1.08
CA GLY A 165 -3.33 -23.35 -0.15
C GLY A 165 -2.28 -22.29 -0.48
N TYR A 166 -2.13 -21.25 0.34
CA TYR A 166 -1.19 -20.14 0.11
C TYR A 166 0.28 -20.50 0.26
N ASN A 167 0.58 -21.72 0.70
CA ASN A 167 1.95 -22.23 0.79
C ASN A 167 2.62 -22.43 -0.59
N LYS A 168 1.92 -22.16 -1.70
CA LYS A 168 2.48 -22.18 -3.05
C LYS A 168 2.06 -20.92 -3.81
N ARG A 169 2.84 -19.85 -3.66
CA ARG A 169 2.72 -18.67 -4.52
C ARG A 169 2.81 -19.06 -5.99
N GLU A 170 1.95 -18.49 -6.81
CA GLU A 170 2.03 -18.65 -8.26
C GLU A 170 3.25 -17.89 -8.80
N TRP A 171 4.05 -18.54 -9.63
CA TRP A 171 5.16 -17.88 -10.30
C TRP A 171 4.64 -17.10 -11.50
N VAL A 172 4.74 -15.78 -11.44
CA VAL A 172 4.51 -14.91 -12.61
C VAL A 172 5.82 -14.81 -13.38
N ASP A 173 5.92 -15.69 -14.37
CA ASP A 173 7.12 -15.84 -15.18
C ASP A 173 7.23 -14.73 -16.22
N LEU A 174 8.17 -13.82 -15.98
CA LEU A 174 8.49 -12.75 -16.92
C LEU A 174 9.44 -13.23 -18.03
N LYS A 175 9.78 -14.51 -18.20
CA LYS A 175 10.75 -14.99 -19.23
C LYS A 175 10.50 -14.48 -20.66
N THR A 176 9.29 -14.04 -20.97
CA THR A 176 8.91 -13.44 -22.25
C THR A 176 8.99 -11.91 -22.28
N ALA A 177 9.49 -11.25 -21.23
CA ALA A 177 9.74 -9.81 -21.17
C ALA A 177 10.82 -9.39 -22.17
N LYS A 178 10.42 -9.23 -23.43
CA LYS A 178 11.31 -8.87 -24.52
C LYS A 178 11.72 -7.41 -24.43
N PHE A 179 10.82 -6.56 -23.95
CA PHE A 179 10.94 -5.13 -24.14
C PHE A 179 10.59 -4.35 -22.86
N SER A 180 11.09 -3.12 -22.82
CA SER A 180 10.72 -2.11 -21.84
C SER A 180 9.20 -1.91 -21.83
N PRO A 181 8.57 -1.78 -20.64
CA PRO A 181 7.13 -1.61 -20.56
C PRO A 181 6.63 -0.30 -21.18
N PHE A 182 7.51 0.69 -21.41
CA PHE A 182 7.17 1.92 -22.10
C PHE A 182 6.87 1.76 -23.60
N LYS A 183 7.16 0.58 -24.19
CA LYS A 183 6.80 0.27 -25.58
C LYS A 183 5.32 -0.08 -25.77
N PHE A 184 4.58 -0.29 -24.68
CA PHE A 184 3.20 -0.77 -24.69
C PHE A 184 2.29 0.18 -23.91
N TYR A 185 1.10 0.42 -24.46
CA TYR A 185 0.06 1.23 -23.81
C TYR A 185 -0.90 0.39 -22.96
N ASP A 186 -0.91 -0.92 -23.17
CA ASP A 186 -1.83 -1.91 -22.61
C ASP A 186 -1.13 -2.84 -21.61
N ASN A 187 -0.33 -2.26 -20.70
CA ASN A 187 0.11 -2.99 -19.51
C ASN A 187 -1.07 -3.10 -18.53
N LEU A 188 -1.77 -4.24 -18.60
CA LEU A 188 -2.97 -4.53 -17.83
C LEU A 188 -2.63 -5.15 -16.47
N PRO A 189 -3.42 -4.86 -15.42
CA PRO A 189 -3.30 -5.55 -14.13
C PRO A 189 -3.36 -7.07 -14.30
N THR A 190 -2.43 -7.79 -13.68
CA THR A 190 -2.50 -9.24 -13.55
C THR A 190 -3.56 -9.62 -12.52
N GLU A 191 -4.33 -10.68 -12.79
CA GLU A 191 -5.34 -11.21 -11.86
C GLU A 191 -4.77 -12.21 -10.84
N HIS A 192 -3.46 -12.18 -10.60
CA HIS A 192 -2.81 -13.12 -9.67
C HIS A 192 -2.89 -12.61 -8.23
N ASP A 193 -3.69 -13.29 -7.43
CA ASP A 193 -3.62 -13.18 -5.98
C ASP A 193 -2.50 -14.12 -5.48
N PHE A 194 -1.62 -13.62 -4.62
CA PHE A 194 -0.54 -14.41 -3.97
C PHE A 194 0.43 -15.01 -4.98
N ALA A 195 1.04 -14.12 -5.75
CA ALA A 195 2.05 -14.47 -6.72
C ALA A 195 3.45 -14.10 -6.24
N VAL A 196 4.46 -14.58 -6.96
CA VAL A 196 5.83 -14.14 -6.84
C VAL A 196 6.41 -13.93 -8.23
N THR A 197 7.21 -12.89 -8.37
CA THR A 197 8.00 -12.63 -9.57
C THR A 197 9.43 -12.27 -9.20
N TRP A 198 10.31 -12.09 -10.18
CA TRP A 198 11.67 -11.62 -9.93
C TRP A 198 12.09 -10.49 -10.85
N PHE A 199 13.05 -9.70 -10.38
CA PHE A 199 13.79 -8.80 -11.28
C PHE A 199 14.62 -9.61 -12.28
N GLN A 200 14.59 -9.21 -13.54
CA GLN A 200 15.41 -9.79 -14.58
C GLN A 200 15.69 -8.79 -15.69
N HIS A 201 16.58 -9.17 -16.60
CA HIS A 201 16.86 -8.36 -17.75
C HIS A 201 15.83 -8.58 -18.86
N THR A 202 15.60 -7.56 -19.68
CA THR A 202 14.91 -7.73 -20.96
C THR A 202 15.70 -8.64 -21.89
N TYR A 203 15.00 -9.47 -22.67
CA TYR A 203 15.61 -10.48 -23.58
C TYR A 203 15.34 -10.26 -25.07
N GLY A 204 14.59 -9.23 -25.46
CA GLY A 204 14.31 -8.92 -26.86
C GLY A 204 15.56 -8.38 -27.54
N TYR A 205 15.85 -8.82 -28.77
CA TYR A 205 17.09 -8.54 -29.51
C TYR A 205 17.55 -7.07 -29.49
N GLU A 206 16.61 -6.13 -29.48
CA GLU A 206 16.87 -4.68 -29.47
C GLU A 206 17.24 -4.12 -28.09
N GLU A 207 16.94 -4.85 -27.00
CA GLU A 207 17.05 -4.40 -25.61
C GLU A 207 17.65 -5.45 -24.68
N ILE A 208 18.33 -6.47 -25.23
CA ILE A 208 18.91 -7.55 -24.44
C ILE A 208 19.84 -6.95 -23.38
N GLY A 209 19.55 -7.20 -22.10
CA GLY A 209 20.43 -6.80 -21.00
C GLY A 209 20.45 -5.31 -20.66
N HIS A 210 19.65 -4.47 -21.35
CA HIS A 210 19.69 -3.02 -21.14
C HIS A 210 18.78 -2.54 -20.00
N ASN A 211 17.66 -3.22 -19.77
CA ASN A 211 16.70 -2.85 -18.73
C ASN A 211 16.58 -3.96 -17.68
N THR A 212 16.45 -3.56 -16.42
CA THR A 212 16.03 -4.45 -15.33
C THR A 212 14.54 -4.25 -15.09
N VAL A 213 13.74 -5.26 -15.37
CA VAL A 213 12.28 -5.25 -15.27
C VAL A 213 11.81 -6.19 -14.17
N PRO A 214 10.62 -5.98 -13.57
CA PRO A 214 9.67 -4.87 -13.81
C PRO A 214 10.17 -3.49 -13.35
N PHE A 215 9.57 -2.44 -13.89
CA PHE A 215 9.77 -1.07 -13.39
C PHE A 215 8.83 -0.76 -12.23
N PHE A 216 9.06 0.32 -11.50
CA PHE A 216 8.16 0.78 -10.43
C PHE A 216 7.23 1.86 -10.94
N ASP A 217 5.92 1.70 -10.74
CA ASP A 217 4.94 2.74 -11.02
C ASP A 217 4.99 3.82 -9.93
N ARG A 218 5.52 5.00 -10.26
CA ARG A 218 5.71 6.11 -9.32
C ARG A 218 4.44 6.95 -9.11
N GLN A 219 3.34 6.61 -9.78
CA GLN A 219 2.09 7.35 -9.63
C GLN A 219 1.55 7.22 -8.21
N LEU A 220 0.98 8.31 -7.68
CA LEU A 220 0.25 8.27 -6.43
C LEU A 220 -1.06 7.52 -6.65
N VAL A 221 -1.21 6.40 -5.94
CA VAL A 221 -2.45 5.65 -5.87
C VAL A 221 -3.18 6.12 -4.62
N ALA A 222 -4.30 6.79 -4.80
CA ALA A 222 -5.15 7.26 -3.72
C ALA A 222 -6.60 7.40 -4.22
N PRO A 223 -7.61 6.96 -3.45
CA PRO A 223 -9.01 7.15 -3.82
C PRO A 223 -9.39 8.63 -3.85
N TYR A 224 -10.39 8.96 -4.67
CA TYR A 224 -11.01 10.28 -4.67
C TYR A 224 -12.54 10.13 -4.50
N PRO A 225 -13.13 10.61 -3.39
CA PRO A 225 -12.47 11.28 -2.25
C PRO A 225 -11.54 10.34 -1.45
N ARG A 226 -10.67 10.92 -0.61
CA ARG A 226 -9.84 10.15 0.32
C ARG A 226 -10.72 9.43 1.34
N VAL A 227 -10.41 8.17 1.61
CA VAL A 227 -11.17 7.31 2.54
C VAL A 227 -10.22 6.41 3.32
N PRO A 228 -10.66 5.87 4.48
CA PRO A 228 -9.90 4.89 5.23
C PRO A 228 -9.61 3.65 4.39
N LEU A 229 -8.41 3.11 4.56
CA LEU A 229 -7.96 1.91 3.86
C LEU A 229 -7.99 0.73 4.83
N THR A 230 -8.42 -0.43 4.34
CA THR A 230 -8.36 -1.71 5.08
C THR A 230 -7.16 -2.55 4.69
N GLY A 231 -6.54 -2.25 3.56
CA GLY A 231 -5.38 -2.99 3.08
C GLY A 231 -4.75 -2.38 1.85
N VAL A 232 -3.62 -2.96 1.47
CA VAL A 232 -2.84 -2.59 0.29
C VAL A 232 -2.37 -3.87 -0.39
N SER A 233 -2.33 -3.86 -1.71
CA SER A 233 -1.71 -4.92 -2.48
C SER A 233 -0.62 -4.40 -3.41
N LEU A 234 0.35 -5.26 -3.66
CA LEU A 234 1.36 -5.09 -4.69
C LEU A 234 1.05 -6.06 -5.81
N TYR A 235 0.90 -5.56 -7.03
CA TYR A 235 0.58 -6.39 -8.20
C TYR A 235 1.42 -5.97 -9.41
N LEU A 236 1.33 -6.76 -10.47
CA LEU A 236 2.00 -6.47 -11.73
C LEU A 236 1.02 -5.92 -12.76
N ARG A 237 1.50 -4.97 -13.56
CA ARG A 237 0.87 -4.55 -14.80
C ARG A 237 1.74 -4.99 -15.96
N ILE A 238 1.25 -5.94 -16.76
CA ILE A 238 2.02 -6.53 -17.87
C ILE A 238 1.24 -6.49 -19.18
N ASN A 239 1.97 -6.55 -20.28
CA ASN A 239 1.45 -6.96 -21.57
C ASN A 239 1.98 -8.39 -21.81
N ASP A 240 1.06 -9.36 -21.83
CA ASP A 240 1.38 -10.78 -21.87
C ASP A 240 2.29 -11.12 -23.06
N GLY A 241 3.53 -11.54 -22.74
CA GLY A 241 4.45 -12.10 -23.72
C GLY A 241 5.47 -11.13 -24.32
N ASP A 242 5.38 -9.82 -24.04
CA ASP A 242 6.26 -8.82 -24.66
C ASP A 242 6.85 -7.80 -23.68
N SER A 243 6.14 -7.42 -22.61
CA SER A 243 6.55 -6.38 -21.67
C SER A 243 7.07 -6.95 -20.35
N GLY A 244 8.13 -6.34 -19.81
CA GLY A 244 8.59 -6.59 -18.44
C GLY A 244 7.73 -6.00 -17.34
N GLY A 245 6.76 -5.15 -17.70
CA GLY A 245 5.72 -4.63 -16.81
C GLY A 245 6.15 -3.63 -15.74
N PHE A 246 5.18 -3.28 -14.90
CA PHE A 246 5.34 -2.41 -13.73
C PHE A 246 4.85 -3.07 -12.45
N PHE A 247 5.58 -2.92 -11.36
CA PHE A 247 5.05 -3.05 -10.01
C PHE A 247 4.15 -1.86 -9.71
N ALA A 248 2.92 -2.11 -9.28
CA ALA A 248 1.94 -1.09 -8.96
C ALA A 248 1.21 -1.42 -7.64
N PHE A 249 0.76 -0.38 -6.96
CA PHE A 249 -0.08 -0.51 -5.76
C PHE A 249 -1.55 -0.52 -6.10
N ASN A 250 -2.32 -1.32 -5.37
CA ASN A 250 -3.77 -1.24 -5.33
C ASN A 250 -4.23 -1.10 -3.88
N LEU A 251 -5.27 -0.29 -3.66
CA LEU A 251 -5.74 0.09 -2.33
C LEU A 251 -7.10 -0.53 -2.06
N LEU A 252 -7.22 -1.17 -0.89
CA LEU A 252 -8.49 -1.71 -0.44
C LEU A 252 -9.15 -0.68 0.48
N THR A 253 -10.30 -0.17 0.06
CA THR A 253 -11.05 0.84 0.80
C THR A 253 -11.91 0.22 1.88
N TYR A 254 -12.12 0.96 2.95
CA TYR A 254 -13.00 0.56 4.04
C TYR A 254 -14.46 0.47 3.61
N ASP A 255 -15.08 -0.70 3.85
CA ASP A 255 -16.50 -0.91 3.58
C ASP A 255 -17.36 -0.25 4.67
N ILE A 256 -17.97 0.89 4.30
CA ILE A 256 -18.86 1.69 5.14
C ILE A 256 -20.30 1.15 5.20
N SER A 257 -20.66 0.18 4.37
CA SER A 257 -22.05 -0.31 4.25
C SER A 257 -22.62 -0.81 5.57
N ARG A 258 -21.76 -1.36 6.44
CA ARG A 258 -22.10 -1.81 7.81
C ARG A 258 -22.62 -0.70 8.73
N TYR A 259 -22.34 0.56 8.42
CA TYR A 259 -22.77 1.73 9.19
C TYR A 259 -23.96 2.46 8.56
N LEU A 260 -24.36 2.07 7.35
CA LEU A 260 -25.58 2.57 6.73
C LEU A 260 -26.78 1.86 7.37
N ASN A 261 -27.78 2.62 7.82
CA ASN A 261 -29.06 2.03 8.20
C ASN A 261 -29.90 1.89 6.93
N PRO A 262 -30.10 0.67 6.39
CA PRO A 262 -30.86 0.48 5.16
C PRO A 262 -32.37 0.71 5.35
N THR A 263 -32.82 0.94 6.59
CA THR A 263 -34.23 1.12 6.91
C THR A 263 -34.56 2.61 6.98
N MET A 264 -35.32 3.10 6.00
CA MET A 264 -36.00 4.39 6.14
C MET A 264 -36.98 4.31 7.31
N SER A 265 -36.99 5.32 8.19
CA SER A 265 -38.03 5.43 9.21
C SER A 265 -39.41 5.51 8.53
N PRO A 266 -40.49 5.02 9.16
CA PRO A 266 -41.85 5.17 8.62
C PRO A 266 -42.19 6.62 8.25
N GLU A 267 -41.67 7.59 9.02
CA GLU A 267 -41.77 9.02 8.76
C GLU A 267 -41.07 9.45 7.47
N ASN A 268 -39.86 8.94 7.21
CA ASN A 268 -39.15 9.20 5.96
C ASN A 268 -39.86 8.54 4.77
N VAL A 269 -40.41 7.33 4.94
CA VAL A 269 -41.22 6.70 3.89
C VAL A 269 -42.44 7.56 3.58
N GLU A 270 -43.14 8.08 4.59
CA GLU A 270 -44.26 9.03 4.41
C GLU A 270 -43.86 10.26 3.61
N LEU A 271 -42.65 10.80 3.84
CA LEU A 271 -42.11 11.99 3.17
C LEU A 271 -41.90 11.82 1.66
N PHE A 272 -41.70 10.57 1.21
CA PHE A 272 -41.40 10.22 -0.20
C PHE A 272 -42.51 9.43 -0.89
N LYS A 273 -43.56 8.99 -0.16
CA LYS A 273 -44.69 8.20 -0.71
C LYS A 273 -45.40 8.87 -1.89
N ASP A 274 -45.50 10.20 -1.87
CA ASP A 274 -46.30 10.97 -2.85
C ASP A 274 -45.45 11.88 -3.76
N LYS A 275 -44.10 11.80 -3.71
CA LYS A 275 -43.24 12.63 -4.53
C LYS A 275 -42.91 11.95 -5.87
N PRO A 276 -43.06 12.64 -7.01
CA PRO A 276 -42.61 12.12 -8.30
C PRO A 276 -41.08 11.92 -8.28
N GLU A 277 -40.57 10.88 -8.96
CA GLU A 277 -39.15 10.46 -8.93
C GLU A 277 -38.14 11.61 -9.12
N ASN A 278 -38.47 12.58 -9.98
CA ASN A 278 -37.62 13.75 -10.24
C ASN A 278 -37.45 14.69 -9.03
N GLN A 279 -38.39 14.70 -8.08
CA GLN A 279 -38.28 15.48 -6.83
C GLN A 279 -37.55 14.72 -5.71
N ILE A 280 -37.52 13.39 -5.79
CA ILE A 280 -36.76 12.55 -4.85
C ILE A 280 -35.26 12.76 -5.10
N MET A 281 -34.84 12.72 -6.38
CA MET A 281 -33.45 12.91 -6.78
C MET A 281 -32.90 14.30 -6.39
N ASN A 282 -33.67 15.37 -6.54
CA ASN A 282 -33.23 16.72 -6.16
C ASN A 282 -33.07 16.90 -4.64
N HIS A 283 -33.81 16.16 -3.81
CA HIS A 283 -33.70 16.27 -2.35
C HIS A 283 -32.42 15.63 -1.80
N PHE A 284 -31.84 14.66 -2.52
CA PHE A 284 -30.54 14.08 -2.16
C PHE A 284 -29.36 14.95 -2.65
N VAL A 285 -29.55 15.79 -3.67
CA VAL A 285 -28.54 16.71 -4.20
C VAL A 285 -28.39 17.98 -3.35
N GLU A 286 -29.42 18.38 -2.60
CA GLU A 286 -29.38 19.54 -1.70
C GLU A 286 -28.78 19.23 -0.30
N LEU A 287 -28.37 17.99 -0.06
CA LEU A 287 -27.75 17.53 1.20
C LEU A 287 -26.23 17.31 1.10
N GLU A 288 -25.61 17.66 -0.03
CA GLU A 288 -24.15 17.80 -0.21
C GLU A 288 -23.66 19.23 0.08
#